data_AF-A0A350NQ69-F1
#
_entry.id   AF-A0A350NQ69-F1
#
_cell.length_a   1.000
_cell.length_b   1.000
_cell.length_c   1.000
_cell.angle_alpha   90.00
_cell.angle_beta   90.00
_cell.angle_gamma   90.00
#
_symmetry.space_group_name_H-M   'P 1'
#
loop_
_entity.id
_entity.type
_entity.pdbx_description
1 polymer ?
#
loop_
_entity_poly.entity_id
_entity_poly.type
_entity_poly.pdbx_seq_one_letter_code
_entity_poly.pdbx_strand_id
1 'polypeptide(L)'
;RLLTAKNVSNGKVFYEDLPALLYLKNALQGVPDVRHVRHLIIDEAQNYTWMQLRALAVEFPQASLTMLGDPRQEIGAGLLQRPPVADQDGGPTRTAEAFAPRQSAHIELTKRYRSTWEIARFSGALADPPETGSSIERRGILPLLVRVTTKKGETGVMGRLLTRRILDLFGEGFG
;
A
#
# COMPACT_ATOMS: atom_id res chain seq x y z
N ARG A 1 -25.84 -10.93 5.07
CA ARG A 1 -27.16 -10.25 4.98
C ARG A 1 -27.77 -9.94 6.36
N LEU A 2 -27.97 -10.92 7.24
CA LEU A 2 -28.50 -10.67 8.61
C LEU A 2 -27.58 -9.76 9.46
N LEU A 3 -26.27 -9.92 9.34
CA LEU A 3 -25.27 -9.10 10.06
C LEU A 3 -25.35 -7.61 9.68
N THR A 4 -25.38 -7.30 8.37
CA THR A 4 -25.47 -5.93 7.87
C THR A 4 -26.75 -5.23 8.33
N ALA A 5 -27.90 -5.89 8.22
CA ALA A 5 -29.18 -5.34 8.67
C ALA A 5 -29.19 -5.06 10.18
N LYS A 6 -28.66 -5.98 10.99
CA LYS A 6 -28.52 -5.82 12.44
C LYS A 6 -27.57 -4.68 12.81
N ASN A 7 -26.48 -4.49 12.07
CA ASN A 7 -25.54 -3.41 12.35
C ASN A 7 -26.16 -2.06 12.04
N VAL A 8 -26.79 -1.91 10.87
CA VAL A 8 -27.49 -0.68 10.48
C VAL A 8 -28.60 -0.32 11.47
N SER A 9 -29.40 -1.30 11.93
CA SER A 9 -30.44 -1.05 12.93
C SER A 9 -29.89 -0.58 14.28
N ASN A 10 -28.61 -0.85 14.56
CA ASN A 10 -27.89 -0.42 15.76
C ASN A 10 -27.01 0.82 15.51
N GLY A 11 -27.15 1.51 14.37
CA GLY A 11 -26.34 2.67 14.01
C GLY A 11 -24.86 2.34 13.78
N LYS A 12 -24.53 1.07 13.50
CA LYS A 12 -23.17 0.61 13.23
C LYS A 12 -22.99 0.33 11.74
N VAL A 13 -21.85 0.74 11.22
CA VAL A 13 -21.44 0.49 9.84
C VAL A 13 -19.99 0.03 9.86
N PHE A 14 -19.68 -1.00 9.06
CA PHE A 14 -18.30 -1.46 8.92
C PHE A 14 -17.50 -0.52 8.01
N TYR A 15 -16.19 -0.45 8.24
CA TYR A 15 -15.32 0.43 7.47
C TYR A 15 -15.34 0.10 5.97
N GLU A 16 -15.40 -1.19 5.65
CA GLU A 16 -15.42 -1.74 4.30
C GLU A 16 -16.69 -1.33 3.53
N ASP A 17 -17.78 -1.02 4.22
CA ASP A 17 -19.06 -0.60 3.63
C ASP A 17 -19.11 0.92 3.35
N LEU A 18 -18.24 1.72 3.99
CA LEU A 18 -18.24 3.19 3.85
C LEU A 18 -18.11 3.68 2.41
N PRO A 19 -17.23 3.12 1.55
CA PRO A 19 -17.09 3.58 0.17
C PRO A 19 -18.39 3.38 -0.63
N ALA A 20 -19.08 2.26 -0.39
CA ALA A 20 -20.35 1.95 -1.04
C ALA A 20 -21.47 2.88 -0.57
N LEU A 21 -21.52 3.17 0.72
CA LEU A 21 -22.49 4.10 1.29
C LEU A 21 -22.26 5.54 0.82
N LEU A 22 -21.01 5.98 0.74
CA LEU A 22 -20.67 7.30 0.19
C LEU A 22 -21.10 7.42 -1.28
N TYR A 23 -20.82 6.40 -2.08
CA TYR A 23 -21.27 6.34 -3.47
C TYR A 23 -22.80 6.42 -3.58
N LEU A 24 -23.53 5.62 -2.79
CA LEU A 24 -25.00 5.63 -2.78
C LEU A 24 -25.56 6.99 -2.31
N LYS A 25 -24.99 7.58 -1.27
CA LYS A 25 -25.35 8.91 -0.80
C LYS A 25 -25.24 9.92 -1.95
N ASN A 26 -24.12 9.91 -2.67
CA ASN A 26 -23.88 10.85 -3.76
C ASN A 26 -24.80 10.59 -4.96
N ALA A 27 -25.10 9.34 -5.27
CA ALA A 27 -26.05 8.99 -6.32
C ALA A 27 -27.49 9.46 -6.01
N LEU A 28 -27.88 9.45 -4.73
CA LEU A 28 -29.23 9.82 -4.29
C LEU A 28 -29.40 11.32 -4.01
N GLN A 29 -28.39 11.96 -3.41
CA GLN A 29 -28.46 13.33 -2.93
C GLN A 29 -27.69 14.32 -3.83
N GLY A 30 -26.98 13.81 -4.84
CA GLY A 30 -25.99 14.58 -5.57
C GLY A 30 -24.67 14.69 -4.81
N VAL A 31 -23.67 15.25 -5.49
CA VAL A 31 -22.35 15.51 -4.93
C VAL A 31 -22.30 16.94 -4.37
N PRO A 32 -21.61 17.17 -3.24
CA PRO A 32 -21.34 18.52 -2.75
C PRO A 32 -20.62 19.37 -3.81
N ASP A 33 -20.79 20.70 -3.75
CA ASP A 33 -20.06 21.59 -4.64
C ASP A 33 -18.59 21.70 -4.24
N VAL A 34 -17.78 20.79 -4.77
CA VAL A 34 -16.32 20.74 -4.57
C VAL A 34 -15.55 21.17 -5.82
N ARG A 35 -16.15 21.98 -6.70
CA ARG A 35 -15.51 22.45 -7.96
C ARG A 35 -14.23 23.24 -7.74
N HIS A 36 -14.03 23.77 -6.52
CA HIS A 36 -12.80 24.45 -6.10
C HIS A 36 -11.61 23.48 -5.96
N VAL A 37 -11.85 22.18 -5.78
CA VAL A 37 -10.80 21.16 -5.74
C VAL A 37 -10.38 20.79 -7.16
N ARG A 38 -9.16 21.19 -7.53
CA ARG A 38 -8.61 20.98 -8.88
C ARG A 38 -7.66 19.81 -8.99
N HIS A 39 -7.07 19.36 -7.88
CA HIS A 39 -6.07 18.30 -7.85
C HIS A 39 -6.34 17.36 -6.67
N LEU A 40 -6.37 16.06 -6.94
CA LEU A 40 -6.46 15.00 -5.95
C LEU A 40 -5.19 14.15 -6.05
N ILE A 41 -4.47 14.03 -4.93
CA ILE A 41 -3.28 13.18 -4.83
C ILE A 41 -3.61 12.03 -3.89
N ILE A 42 -3.46 10.81 -4.38
CA ILE A 42 -3.65 9.57 -3.61
C ILE A 42 -2.28 8.95 -3.41
N ASP A 43 -1.80 8.99 -2.17
CA ASP A 43 -0.58 8.31 -1.77
C ASP A 43 -0.88 6.85 -1.38
N GLU A 44 0.10 5.98 -1.56
CA GLU A 44 -0.01 4.52 -1.36
C GLU A 44 -1.28 3.95 -2.02
N ALA A 45 -1.49 4.26 -3.29
CA ALA A 45 -2.70 3.93 -4.03
C ALA A 45 -3.00 2.43 -4.07
N GLN A 46 -2.00 1.56 -3.92
CA GLN A 46 -2.15 0.11 -3.77
C GLN A 46 -2.93 -0.27 -2.52
N ASN A 47 -3.05 0.65 -1.55
CA ASN A 47 -3.83 0.44 -0.35
C ASN A 47 -5.34 0.69 -0.53
N TYR A 48 -5.77 1.26 -1.66
CA TYR A 48 -7.16 1.59 -1.91
C TYR A 48 -7.89 0.50 -2.68
N THR A 49 -9.15 0.24 -2.33
CA THR A 49 -10.04 -0.62 -3.12
C THR A 49 -10.60 0.14 -4.33
N TRP A 50 -11.09 -0.61 -5.31
CA TRP A 50 -11.81 -0.04 -6.46
C TRP A 50 -12.95 0.88 -6.05
N MET A 51 -13.72 0.47 -5.03
CA MET A 51 -14.89 1.23 -4.58
C MET A 51 -14.49 2.53 -3.91
N GLN A 52 -13.37 2.54 -3.17
CA GLN A 52 -12.82 3.76 -2.57
C GLN A 52 -12.39 4.75 -3.66
N LEU A 53 -11.62 4.27 -4.64
CA LEU A 53 -11.18 5.09 -5.77
C LEU A 53 -12.38 5.64 -6.54
N ARG A 54 -13.40 4.83 -6.83
CA ARG A 54 -14.60 5.27 -7.55
C ARG A 54 -15.42 6.28 -6.75
N ALA A 55 -15.57 6.10 -5.44
CA ALA A 55 -16.26 7.06 -4.59
C ALA A 55 -15.58 8.43 -4.63
N LEU A 56 -14.24 8.47 -4.58
CA LEU A 56 -13.46 9.71 -4.74
C LEU A 56 -13.63 10.34 -6.12
N ALA A 57 -13.65 9.52 -7.19
CA ALA A 57 -13.87 10.00 -8.56
C ALA A 57 -15.22 10.71 -8.72
N VAL A 58 -16.27 10.15 -8.11
CA VAL A 58 -17.62 10.72 -8.11
C VAL A 58 -17.66 11.99 -7.28
N GLU A 59 -17.04 12.01 -6.10
CA GLU A 59 -17.00 13.20 -5.24
C GLU A 59 -16.30 14.38 -5.93
N PHE A 60 -15.18 14.13 -6.63
CA PHE A 60 -14.33 15.17 -7.22
C PHE A 60 -14.27 15.12 -8.77
N PRO A 61 -15.39 15.35 -9.49
CA PRO A 61 -15.47 15.10 -10.93
C PRO A 61 -14.59 16.04 -11.78
N GLN A 62 -14.23 17.21 -11.24
CA GLN A 62 -13.44 18.25 -11.90
C GLN A 62 -11.94 18.21 -11.53
N ALA A 63 -11.54 17.35 -10.59
CA ALA A 63 -10.15 17.26 -10.16
C ALA A 63 -9.32 16.42 -11.13
N SER A 64 -8.08 16.85 -11.38
CA SER A 64 -7.03 16.00 -11.92
C SER A 64 -6.51 15.05 -10.83
N LEU A 65 -6.29 13.79 -11.18
CA LEU A 65 -5.84 12.76 -10.26
C LEU A 65 -4.34 12.48 -10.43
N THR A 66 -3.64 12.31 -9.32
CA THR A 66 -2.29 11.74 -9.27
C THR A 66 -2.28 10.60 -8.26
N MET A 67 -1.93 9.40 -8.70
CA MET A 67 -1.80 8.23 -7.85
C MET A 67 -0.32 7.89 -7.70
N LEU A 68 0.13 7.73 -6.46
CA LEU A 68 1.49 7.36 -6.10
C LEU A 68 1.44 6.03 -5.35
N GLY A 69 2.41 5.16 -5.59
CA GLY A 69 2.47 3.88 -4.89
C GLY A 69 3.35 2.86 -5.59
N ASP A 70 3.56 1.74 -4.93
CA ASP A 70 4.27 0.58 -5.46
C ASP A 70 3.33 -0.63 -5.47
N PRO A 71 2.89 -1.11 -6.64
CA PRO A 71 2.02 -2.29 -6.74
C PRO A 71 2.63 -3.54 -6.08
N ARG A 72 3.97 -3.64 -6.00
CA ARG A 72 4.66 -4.80 -5.39
C ARG A 72 4.64 -4.78 -3.87
N GLN A 73 4.29 -3.65 -3.26
CA GLN A 73 4.16 -3.50 -1.80
C GLN A 73 2.74 -3.77 -1.30
N GLU A 74 1.90 -4.45 -2.09
CA GLU A 74 0.57 -4.81 -1.65
C GLU A 74 0.63 -5.87 -0.53
N ILE A 75 0.45 -5.42 0.71
CA ILE A 75 0.30 -6.30 1.88
C ILE A 75 -1.19 -6.66 1.97
N GLY A 76 -1.63 -7.70 1.26
CA GLY A 76 -3.05 -8.02 1.20
C GLY A 76 -3.47 -9.17 0.29
N ALA A 77 -2.76 -10.30 0.31
CA ALA A 77 -3.17 -11.53 -0.39
C ALA A 77 -4.49 -12.07 0.22
N GLY A 78 -5.64 -11.55 -0.23
CA GLY A 78 -6.96 -11.98 0.26
C GLY A 78 -8.11 -11.00 -0.02
N LEU A 79 -7.85 -9.74 -0.37
CA LEU A 79 -8.89 -8.79 -0.77
C LEU A 79 -9.02 -8.78 -2.29
N LEU A 80 -9.89 -9.64 -2.82
CA LEU A 80 -10.27 -9.80 -4.25
C LEU A 80 -10.83 -8.52 -4.93
N GLN A 81 -10.64 -7.33 -4.36
CA GLN A 81 -11.28 -6.08 -4.77
C GLN A 81 -10.32 -4.90 -4.83
N ARG A 82 -9.02 -5.15 -5.00
CA ARG A 82 -8.05 -4.10 -5.22
C ARG A 82 -7.70 -3.94 -6.69
N PRO A 83 -7.47 -2.71 -7.15
CA PRO A 83 -6.93 -2.49 -8.46
C PRO A 83 -5.51 -3.02 -8.57
N PRO A 84 -5.12 -3.60 -9.72
CA PRO A 84 -3.72 -3.49 -10.08
C PRO A 84 -3.43 -1.99 -10.14
N VAL A 85 -2.38 -1.52 -9.46
CA VAL A 85 -1.90 -0.14 -9.60
C VAL A 85 -1.15 0.04 -10.93
N ALA A 86 -0.63 -1.05 -11.50
CA ALA A 86 -0.12 -1.15 -12.86
C ALA A 86 -0.59 -2.46 -13.51
N ASP A 87 -0.88 -2.44 -14.82
CA ASP A 87 -1.20 -3.67 -15.55
C ASP A 87 0.10 -4.47 -15.70
N GLN A 88 0.00 -5.75 -16.06
CA GLN A 88 1.17 -6.65 -16.13
C GLN A 88 2.25 -6.17 -17.12
N ASP A 89 1.89 -5.24 -18.02
CA ASP A 89 2.76 -4.61 -19.02
C ASP A 89 3.24 -3.19 -18.63
N GLY A 90 3.01 -2.74 -17.38
CA GLY A 90 3.40 -1.40 -16.93
C GLY A 90 2.56 -0.25 -17.51
N GLY A 91 1.44 -0.60 -18.17
CA GLY A 91 0.47 0.36 -18.71
C GLY A 91 -0.49 0.91 -17.64
N PRO A 92 -1.18 2.03 -17.93
CA PRO A 92 -2.19 2.58 -17.04
C PRO A 92 -3.30 1.56 -16.82
N THR A 93 -3.56 1.24 -15.57
CA THR A 93 -4.52 0.21 -15.18
C THR A 93 -5.95 0.60 -15.47
N ARG A 94 -6.85 -0.38 -15.35
CA ARG A 94 -8.28 -0.19 -15.11
C ARG A 94 -8.58 0.88 -14.01
N THR A 95 -7.61 1.26 -13.16
CA THR A 95 -7.70 2.36 -12.17
C THR A 95 -7.99 3.69 -12.83
N ALA A 96 -7.35 3.93 -13.98
CA ALA A 96 -7.59 5.10 -14.80
C ALA A 96 -9.03 5.08 -15.35
N GLU A 97 -9.59 3.90 -15.66
CA GLU A 97 -10.99 3.78 -16.12
C GLU A 97 -11.99 4.17 -15.02
N ALA A 98 -11.68 3.94 -13.74
CA ALA A 98 -12.54 4.36 -12.62
C ALA A 98 -12.71 5.89 -12.54
N PHE A 99 -11.77 6.67 -13.08
CA PHE A 99 -11.78 8.14 -13.09
C PHE A 99 -12.10 8.76 -14.46
N ALA A 100 -12.70 7.96 -15.36
CA ALA A 100 -13.00 8.28 -16.76
C ALA A 100 -11.74 8.27 -17.65
N PRO A 101 -11.88 7.98 -18.96
CA PRO A 101 -10.77 7.93 -19.91
C PRO A 101 -10.25 9.36 -20.20
N ARG A 102 -9.59 9.96 -19.22
CA ARG A 102 -8.76 11.14 -19.39
C ARG A 102 -7.37 10.66 -19.76
N GLN A 103 -6.66 11.43 -20.59
CA GLN A 103 -5.27 11.15 -20.91
C GLN A 103 -4.48 10.97 -19.61
N SER A 104 -3.96 9.76 -19.39
CA SER A 104 -3.16 9.43 -18.22
C SER A 104 -1.69 9.31 -18.61
N ALA A 105 -0.81 9.71 -17.70
CA ALA A 105 0.61 9.48 -17.80
C ALA A 105 1.01 8.51 -16.67
N HIS A 106 1.84 7.53 -16.99
CA HIS A 106 2.45 6.63 -16.02
C HIS A 106 3.95 6.91 -15.98
N ILE A 107 4.49 7.13 -14.78
CA ILE A 107 5.91 7.39 -14.56
C ILE A 107 6.38 6.42 -13.48
N GLU A 108 7.32 5.55 -13.84
CA GLU A 108 7.93 4.60 -12.91
C GLU A 108 9.29 5.14 -12.42
N LEU A 109 9.49 5.14 -11.10
CA LEU A 109 10.75 5.53 -10.48
C LEU A 109 11.53 4.28 -10.06
N THR A 110 12.57 3.94 -10.82
CA THR A 110 13.32 2.68 -10.64
C THR A 110 14.58 2.80 -9.77
N LYS A 111 14.87 4.00 -9.25
CA LYS A 111 16.09 4.29 -8.49
C LYS A 111 15.79 4.41 -6.99
N ARG A 112 16.48 3.60 -6.19
CA ARG A 112 16.30 3.52 -4.73
C ARG A 112 17.34 4.37 -4.00
N TYR A 113 16.87 5.16 -3.03
CA TYR A 113 17.67 6.10 -2.25
C TYR A 113 17.68 5.80 -0.73
N ARG A 114 16.74 4.96 -0.27
CA ARG A 114 16.49 4.75 1.17
C ARG A 114 17.47 3.75 1.80
N SER A 115 17.55 2.56 1.22
CA SER A 115 18.32 1.43 1.75
C SER A 115 19.76 1.44 1.25
N THR A 116 20.64 0.71 1.94
CA THR A 116 21.97 0.41 1.44
C THR A 116 21.87 -0.51 0.23
N TRP A 117 22.91 -0.50 -0.61
CA TRP A 117 22.99 -1.38 -1.77
C TRP A 117 22.83 -2.86 -1.38
N GLU A 118 23.44 -3.28 -0.27
CA GLU A 118 23.37 -4.63 0.28
C GLU A 118 21.93 -5.04 0.64
N ILE A 119 21.20 -4.18 1.35
CA ILE A 119 19.81 -4.42 1.74
C ILE A 119 18.93 -4.49 0.50
N ALA A 120 19.05 -3.52 -0.42
CA ALA A 120 18.25 -3.45 -1.63
C ALA A 120 18.46 -4.68 -2.54
N ARG A 121 19.72 -5.12 -2.70
CA ARG A 121 20.04 -6.32 -3.49
C ARG A 121 19.48 -7.59 -2.85
N PHE A 122 19.60 -7.71 -1.53
CA PHE A 122 19.08 -8.87 -0.80
C PHE A 122 17.56 -8.94 -0.88
N SER A 123 16.84 -7.85 -0.61
CA SER A 123 15.37 -7.84 -0.68
C SER A 123 14.86 -8.01 -2.12
N GLY A 124 15.50 -7.39 -3.10
CA GLY A 124 15.12 -7.51 -4.51
C GLY A 124 15.23 -8.93 -5.05
N ALA A 125 16.19 -9.73 -4.54
CA ALA A 125 16.33 -11.14 -4.88
C ALA A 125 15.27 -12.06 -4.22
N LEU A 126 14.62 -11.59 -3.15
CA LEU A 126 13.54 -12.31 -2.46
C LEU A 126 12.15 -12.02 -3.03
N ALA A 127 12.01 -10.95 -3.84
CA ALA A 127 10.76 -10.61 -4.50
C ALA A 127 10.41 -11.62 -5.59
N ASP A 128 9.11 -11.78 -5.85
CA ASP A 128 8.59 -12.60 -6.94
C ASP A 128 7.68 -11.76 -7.85
N PRO A 129 8.08 -11.47 -9.11
CA PRO A 129 9.39 -11.77 -9.69
C PRO A 129 10.51 -10.90 -9.07
N PRO A 130 11.79 -11.34 -9.17
CA PRO A 130 12.91 -10.57 -8.65
C PRO A 130 12.96 -9.14 -9.20
N GLU A 131 13.28 -8.18 -8.33
CA GLU A 131 13.32 -6.77 -8.73
C GLU A 131 14.61 -6.43 -9.49
N THR A 132 14.48 -5.67 -10.59
CA THR A 132 15.60 -5.28 -11.46
C THR A 132 16.04 -3.81 -11.29
N GLY A 133 15.35 -3.02 -10.45
CA GLY A 133 15.65 -1.61 -10.25
C GLY A 133 17.05 -1.34 -9.70
N SER A 134 17.55 -0.11 -9.89
CA SER A 134 18.88 0.30 -9.42
C SER A 134 18.84 0.86 -7.99
N SER A 135 19.89 0.63 -7.22
CA SER A 135 20.12 1.33 -5.95
C SER A 135 21.31 2.26 -6.12
N ILE A 136 21.27 3.42 -5.48
CA ILE A 136 22.50 4.20 -5.30
C ILE A 136 23.51 3.36 -4.51
N GLU A 137 24.78 3.55 -4.84
CA GLU A 137 25.93 2.94 -4.16
C GLU A 137 26.19 3.52 -2.77
N ARG A 138 25.14 3.59 -1.93
CA ARG A 138 25.30 3.75 -0.49
C ARG A 138 25.64 2.38 0.08
N ARG A 139 26.93 2.09 0.23
CA ARG A 139 27.38 0.84 0.86
C ARG A 139 27.03 0.83 2.34
N GLY A 140 26.75 -0.34 2.88
CA GLY A 140 26.59 -0.56 4.30
C GLY A 140 26.80 -2.02 4.67
N ILE A 141 26.33 -2.42 5.85
CA ILE A 141 26.45 -3.80 6.31
C ILE A 141 25.48 -4.73 5.56
N LEU A 142 25.90 -5.97 5.34
CA LEU A 142 25.03 -7.02 4.82
C LEU A 142 23.92 -7.35 5.82
N PRO A 143 22.70 -7.71 5.37
CA PRO A 143 21.67 -8.25 6.24
C PRO A 143 22.16 -9.50 6.98
N LEU A 144 22.05 -9.50 8.31
CA LEU A 144 22.45 -10.63 9.15
C LEU A 144 21.29 -11.62 9.32
N LEU A 145 21.52 -12.89 8.97
CA LEU A 145 20.57 -13.98 9.18
C LEU A 145 21.05 -14.88 10.33
N VAL A 146 20.32 -14.88 11.45
CA VAL A 146 20.61 -15.73 12.61
C VAL A 146 19.54 -16.82 12.73
N ARG A 147 19.95 -18.08 12.61
CA ARG A 147 19.07 -19.23 12.84
C ARG A 147 19.10 -19.60 14.33
N VAL A 148 17.94 -19.61 14.97
CA VAL A 148 17.80 -19.97 16.39
C VAL A 148 17.13 -21.34 16.49
N THR A 149 17.78 -22.27 17.19
CA THR A 149 17.21 -23.59 17.51
C THR A 149 16.69 -23.57 18.94
N THR A 150 15.41 -23.89 19.13
CA THR A 150 14.77 -23.95 20.45
C THR A 150 14.44 -25.39 20.81
N LYS A 151 14.63 -25.78 22.07
CA LYS A 151 14.12 -27.07 22.57
C LYS A 151 12.62 -26.97 22.86
N LYS A 152 11.90 -28.10 22.79
CA LYS A 152 10.47 -28.17 23.13
C LYS A 152 10.27 -27.72 24.58
N GLY A 153 9.47 -26.68 24.80
CA GLY A 153 9.22 -26.08 26.12
C GLY A 153 10.16 -24.94 26.51
N GLU A 154 11.18 -24.64 25.69
CA GLU A 154 12.09 -23.52 25.94
C GLU A 154 11.50 -22.21 25.40
N THR A 155 11.18 -21.26 26.29
CA THR A 155 10.62 -19.95 25.93
C THR A 155 11.65 -18.83 26.14
N GLY A 156 11.49 -17.73 25.41
CA GLY A 156 12.27 -16.51 25.61
C GLY A 156 13.68 -16.49 25.01
N VAL A 157 14.15 -17.55 24.35
CA VAL A 157 15.46 -17.57 23.66
C VAL A 157 15.54 -16.45 22.62
N MET A 158 14.53 -16.33 21.77
CA MET A 158 14.45 -15.28 20.75
C MET A 158 14.45 -13.89 21.38
N GLY A 159 13.66 -13.69 22.45
CA GLY A 159 13.59 -12.40 23.15
C GLY A 159 14.94 -11.96 23.70
N ARG A 160 15.68 -12.86 24.38
CA ARG A 160 17.03 -12.56 24.89
C ARG A 160 18.02 -12.18 23.77
N LEU A 161 17.98 -12.91 22.64
CA LEU A 161 18.82 -12.62 21.49
C LEU A 161 18.51 -11.26 20.86
N LEU A 162 17.22 -10.94 20.68
CA LEU A 162 16.79 -9.65 20.15
C LEU A 162 17.20 -8.50 21.08
N THR A 163 16.96 -8.63 22.39
CA THR A 163 17.39 -7.62 23.37
C THR A 163 18.89 -7.40 23.30
N ARG A 164 19.68 -8.47 23.25
CA ARG A 164 21.14 -8.35 23.13
C ARG A 164 21.54 -7.64 21.85
N ARG A 165 20.97 -8.01 20.70
CA ARG A 165 21.31 -7.37 19.42
C ARG A 165 20.92 -5.90 19.38
N ILE A 166 19.78 -5.53 19.96
CA ILE A 166 19.36 -4.13 20.08
C ILE A 166 20.37 -3.34 20.91
N LEU A 167 20.80 -3.87 22.05
CA LEU A 167 21.83 -3.22 22.89
C LEU A 167 23.17 -3.08 22.16
N ASP A 168 23.60 -4.11 21.42
CA ASP A 168 24.82 -4.05 20.61
C ASP A 168 24.70 -2.97 19.52
N LEU A 169 23.55 -2.85 18.85
CA LEU A 169 23.29 -1.80 17.85
C LEU A 169 23.37 -0.38 18.45
N PHE A 170 22.83 -0.18 19.66
CA PHE A 170 23.01 1.09 20.37
C PHE A 170 24.49 1.38 20.67
N GLY A 171 25.26 0.36 21.08
CA GLY A 171 26.70 0.48 21.29
C GLY A 171 27.50 0.76 20.01
N GLU A 172 27.01 0.28 18.86
CA GLU A 172 27.55 0.55 17.52
C GLU A 172 27.15 1.95 16.98
N GLY A 173 26.32 2.71 17.69
CA GLY A 173 25.89 4.06 17.31
C GLY A 173 24.63 4.14 16.43
N PHE A 174 23.83 3.07 16.38
CA PHE A 174 22.56 3.02 15.62
C PHE A 174 21.33 3.49 16.42
N GLY A 175 21.49 4.43 17.34
CA GLY A 175 20.44 4.86 18.29
C GLY A 175 20.22 6.36 18.37
#